data_AF-A0A939LXH4-F1
#
_entry.id   AF-A0A939LXH4-F1
#
_cell.length_a   1.000
_cell.length_b   1.000
_cell.length_c   1.000
_cell.angle_alpha   90.00
_cell.angle_beta   90.00
_cell.angle_gamma   90.00
#
_symmetry.space_group_name_H-M   'P 1'
#
loop_
_entity.id
_entity.type
_entity.pdbx_description
1 polymer ?
#
loop_
_entity_poly.entity_id
_entity_poly.type
_entity_poly.pdbx_seq_one_letter_code
_entity_poly.pdbx_strand_id
1 'polypeptide(L)'
;MSIDDPRYTQRERRAGRRYTREFGAAIVLWLALFLGLPALWPVEPGGGPALLQALLPVLPLLWAAVAIARHVASTDEMQRQLLFRSFGFGFAAASLAAVVLTMLWGQGFRPPVPTMWTFLAGMVGWSLALAVSFGRR
;
A
#
# COMPACT_ATOMS: atom_id res chain seq x y z
N MET A 1 3.12 -7.00 -17.60
CA MET A 1 2.92 -6.05 -18.71
C MET A 1 4.07 -5.05 -18.67
N SER A 2 4.95 -5.03 -19.69
CA SER A 2 6.14 -4.16 -19.71
C SER A 2 5.75 -2.74 -20.16
N ILE A 3 6.36 -1.72 -19.55
CA ILE A 3 6.13 -0.29 -19.87
C ILE A 3 6.57 0.05 -21.31
N ASP A 4 7.29 -0.86 -21.98
CA ASP A 4 7.84 -0.67 -23.32
C ASP A 4 6.94 -1.22 -24.45
N ASP A 5 5.71 -1.68 -24.15
CA ASP A 5 4.77 -2.18 -25.18
C ASP A 5 4.41 -1.07 -26.21
N PRO A 6 4.58 -1.32 -27.53
CA PRO A 6 4.34 -0.34 -28.60
C PRO A 6 2.91 0.20 -28.66
N ARG A 7 1.94 -0.43 -27.97
CA ARG A 7 0.56 0.04 -27.88
C ARG A 7 0.36 1.29 -27.01
N TYR A 8 1.32 1.62 -26.14
CA TYR A 8 1.24 2.80 -25.27
C TYR A 8 1.75 4.06 -25.95
N THR A 9 1.00 5.14 -25.82
CA THR A 9 1.43 6.46 -26.29
C THR A 9 2.61 6.99 -25.47
N GLN A 10 3.41 7.89 -26.07
CA GLN A 10 4.54 8.56 -25.38
C GLN A 10 4.11 9.25 -24.07
N ARG A 11 2.88 9.75 -24.00
CA ARG A 11 2.31 10.37 -22.77
C ARG A 11 2.04 9.33 -21.69
N GLU A 12 1.42 8.20 -22.04
CA GLU A 12 1.14 7.11 -21.10
C GLU A 12 2.43 6.53 -20.51
N ARG A 13 3.46 6.30 -21.34
CA ARG A 13 4.77 5.81 -20.88
C ARG A 13 5.44 6.75 -19.88
N ARG A 14 5.41 8.06 -20.15
CA ARG A 14 5.96 9.08 -19.24
C ARG A 14 5.17 9.13 -17.93
N ALA A 15 3.84 9.05 -17.99
CA ALA A 15 2.98 9.01 -16.81
C ALA A 15 3.25 7.76 -15.96
N GLY A 16 3.38 6.59 -16.59
CA GLY A 16 3.72 5.33 -15.92
C GLY A 16 5.08 5.38 -15.23
N ARG A 17 6.15 5.82 -15.93
CA ARG A 17 7.48 5.96 -15.32
C ARG A 17 7.50 6.94 -14.16
N ARG A 18 6.79 8.07 -14.29
CA ARG A 18 6.64 9.05 -13.21
C ARG A 18 5.94 8.42 -12.00
N TYR A 19 4.84 7.72 -12.22
CA TYR A 19 4.11 7.00 -11.18
C TYR A 19 5.03 5.99 -10.47
N THR A 20 5.72 5.12 -11.20
CA THR A 20 6.61 4.10 -10.61
C THR A 20 7.70 4.74 -9.75
N ARG A 21 8.29 5.85 -10.21
CA ARG A 21 9.32 6.56 -9.45
C ARG A 21 8.76 7.22 -8.20
N GLU A 22 7.62 7.93 -8.30
CA GLU A 22 7.01 8.63 -7.17
C GLU A 22 6.50 7.64 -6.12
N PHE A 23 5.79 6.59 -6.55
CA PHE A 23 5.32 5.53 -5.67
C PHE A 23 6.50 4.77 -5.03
N GLY A 24 7.49 4.37 -5.83
CA GLY A 24 8.68 3.67 -5.33
C GLY A 24 9.45 4.50 -4.31
N ALA A 25 9.66 5.79 -4.58
CA ALA A 25 10.31 6.70 -3.64
C ALA A 25 9.50 6.85 -2.33
N ALA A 26 8.18 6.94 -2.42
CA ALA A 26 7.31 7.00 -1.26
C ALA A 26 7.39 5.73 -0.39
N ILE A 27 7.44 4.55 -1.00
CA ILE A 27 7.59 3.28 -0.27
C ILE A 27 8.97 3.17 0.39
N VAL A 28 10.04 3.54 -0.31
CA VAL A 28 11.40 3.53 0.26
C VAL A 28 11.49 4.50 1.45
N LEU A 29 10.93 5.70 1.31
CA LEU A 29 10.91 6.69 2.39
C LEU A 29 10.05 6.21 3.56
N TRP A 30 8.91 5.59 3.29
CA TRP A 30 8.07 4.98 4.32
C TRP A 30 8.84 3.92 5.10
N LEU A 31 9.51 2.98 4.43
CA LEU A 31 10.32 1.94 5.07
C LEU A 31 11.45 2.54 5.90
N ALA A 32 12.16 3.53 5.35
CA ALA A 32 13.26 4.20 6.03
C ALA A 32 12.79 4.90 7.31
N LEU A 33 11.65 5.61 7.27
CA LEU A 33 11.09 6.25 8.46
C LEU A 33 10.53 5.20 9.44
N PHE A 34 9.72 4.26 8.96
CA PHE A 34 9.06 3.30 9.84
C PHE A 34 10.07 2.41 10.60
N LEU A 35 11.15 1.98 9.94
CA LEU A 35 12.17 1.11 10.55
C LEU A 35 13.31 1.90 11.19
N GLY A 36 13.70 3.03 10.61
CA GLY A 36 14.87 3.79 11.05
C GLY A 36 14.58 4.79 12.16
N LEU A 37 13.41 5.44 12.15
CA LEU A 37 13.09 6.51 13.12
C LEU A 37 13.12 6.02 14.58
N PRO A 38 12.64 4.81 14.94
CA PRO A 38 12.77 4.26 16.29
C PRO A 38 14.21 4.09 16.78
N ALA A 39 15.13 3.76 15.87
CA ALA A 39 16.54 3.55 16.21
C ALA A 39 17.31 4.88 16.32
N LEU A 40 16.95 5.87 15.50
CA LEU A 40 17.62 7.17 15.46
C LEU A 40 17.10 8.16 16.51
N TRP A 41 15.83 8.01 16.91
CA TRP A 41 15.18 8.88 17.88
C TRP A 41 14.35 8.02 18.85
N PRO A 42 14.95 7.43 19.89
CA PRO A 42 14.19 6.75 20.93
C PRO A 42 13.40 7.78 21.76
N VAL A 43 12.13 7.50 22.01
CA VAL A 43 11.20 8.46 22.63
C VAL A 43 10.35 7.74 23.68
N GLU A 44 10.08 8.38 24.83
CA GLU A 44 9.23 7.76 25.83
C GLU A 44 7.79 7.53 25.34
N PRO A 45 7.18 6.37 25.63
CA PRO A 45 5.79 6.09 25.28
C PRO A 45 4.81 7.09 25.90
N GLY A 46 3.77 7.46 25.14
CA GLY A 46 2.65 8.27 25.65
C GLY A 46 2.83 9.78 25.58
N GLY A 47 4.00 10.27 25.15
CA GLY A 47 4.26 11.70 24.94
C GLY A 47 3.94 12.21 23.53
N GLY A 48 3.83 13.53 23.38
CA GLY A 48 3.69 14.18 22.07
C GLY A 48 4.79 13.83 21.05
N PRO A 49 6.06 13.74 21.46
CA PRO A 49 7.14 13.24 20.60
C PRO A 49 6.94 11.82 20.06
N ALA A 50 6.42 10.88 20.88
CA ALA A 50 6.09 9.53 20.43
C ALA A 50 4.93 9.52 19.42
N LEU A 51 3.95 10.41 19.58
CA LEU A 51 2.88 10.60 18.61
C LEU A 51 3.43 11.10 17.25
N LEU A 52 4.31 12.11 17.27
CA LEU A 52 4.94 12.63 16.06
C LEU A 52 5.76 11.55 15.35
N GLN A 53 6.54 10.77 16.11
CA GLN A 53 7.31 9.66 15.58
C GLN A 53 6.42 8.60 14.93
N ALA A 54 5.27 8.27 15.54
CA ALA A 54 4.32 7.31 15.00
C ALA A 54 3.61 7.81 13.73
N LEU A 55 3.37 9.12 13.61
CA LEU A 55 2.67 9.71 12.47
C LEU A 55 3.59 10.08 11.31
N LEU A 56 4.88 10.33 11.54
CA LEU A 56 5.82 10.74 10.48
C LEU A 56 5.84 9.79 9.27
N PRO A 57 5.88 8.45 9.45
CA PRO A 57 5.82 7.51 8.33
C PRO A 57 4.53 7.59 7.52
N VAL A 58 3.43 8.13 8.07
CA VAL A 58 2.16 8.27 7.33
C VAL A 58 2.29 9.27 6.18
N LEU A 59 3.15 10.29 6.29
CA LEU A 59 3.33 11.31 5.26
C LEU A 59 3.76 10.73 3.89
N PRO A 60 4.79 9.87 3.80
CA PRO A 60 5.10 9.16 2.56
C PRO A 60 3.94 8.34 2.01
N LEU A 61 3.13 7.70 2.86
CA LEU A 61 1.97 6.93 2.39
C LEU A 61 0.89 7.82 1.78
N LEU A 62 0.64 8.99 2.36
CA LEU A 62 -0.25 10.01 1.76
C LEU A 62 0.29 10.47 0.41
N TRP A 63 1.61 10.67 0.29
CA TRP A 63 2.23 11.01 -0.98
C TRP A 63 2.07 9.90 -2.03
N ALA A 64 2.22 8.64 -1.63
CA ALA A 64 1.95 7.49 -2.50
C ALA A 64 0.49 7.47 -2.98
N ALA A 65 -0.48 7.74 -2.09
CA ALA A 65 -1.89 7.83 -2.46
C ALA A 65 -2.15 8.94 -3.49
N VAL A 66 -1.52 10.11 -3.33
CA VAL A 66 -1.60 11.21 -4.31
C VAL A 66 -0.96 10.85 -5.64
N ALA A 67 0.13 10.07 -5.65
CA ALA A 67 0.75 9.56 -6.88
C ALA A 67 -0.16 8.56 -7.60
N ILE A 68 -0.80 7.64 -6.87
CA ILE A 68 -1.80 6.70 -7.40
C ILE A 68 -2.97 7.47 -8.00
N ALA A 69 -3.56 8.41 -7.26
CA ALA A 69 -4.73 9.18 -7.73
C ALA A 69 -4.43 9.92 -9.05
N ARG A 70 -3.26 10.56 -9.15
CA ARG A 70 -2.82 11.22 -10.38
C ARG A 70 -2.62 10.23 -11.53
N HIS A 71 -2.07 9.05 -11.26
CA HIS A 71 -1.90 8.02 -12.28
C HIS A 71 -3.25 7.48 -12.80
N VAL A 72 -4.17 7.16 -11.88
CA VAL A 72 -5.53 6.70 -12.19
C VAL A 72 -6.29 7.75 -13.02
N ALA A 73 -6.16 9.03 -12.68
CA ALA A 73 -6.77 10.12 -13.44
C ALA A 73 -6.20 10.29 -14.86
N SER A 74 -4.97 9.84 -15.10
CA SER A 74 -4.31 9.89 -16.41
C SER A 74 -4.55 8.65 -17.28
N THR A 75 -5.27 7.66 -16.75
CA THR A 75 -5.49 6.35 -17.36
C THR A 75 -6.77 6.31 -18.18
N ASP A 76 -6.82 5.50 -19.25
CA ASP A 76 -8.04 5.32 -20.05
C ASP A 76 -9.20 4.68 -19.24
N GLU A 77 -10.44 4.78 -19.73
CA GLU A 77 -11.62 4.31 -18.99
C GLU A 77 -11.59 2.79 -18.71
N MET A 78 -11.10 1.99 -19.66
CA MET A 78 -11.08 0.53 -19.52
C MET A 78 -10.07 0.08 -18.46
N GLN A 79 -8.86 0.64 -18.50
CA GLN A 79 -7.81 0.43 -17.51
C GLN A 79 -8.22 0.99 -16.15
N ARG A 80 -8.89 2.15 -16.11
CA ARG A 80 -9.42 2.74 -14.87
C ARG A 80 -10.46 1.83 -14.21
N GLN A 81 -11.40 1.27 -14.98
CA GLN A 81 -12.35 0.29 -14.47
C GLN A 81 -11.67 -0.98 -13.94
N LEU A 82 -10.63 -1.47 -14.63
CA LEU A 82 -9.86 -2.61 -14.17
C LEU A 82 -9.12 -2.32 -12.85
N LEU A 83 -8.53 -1.13 -12.73
CA LEU A 83 -7.88 -0.67 -11.50
C LEU A 83 -8.88 -0.57 -10.35
N PHE A 84 -10.05 0.03 -10.56
CA PHE A 84 -11.10 0.13 -9.53
C PHE A 84 -11.63 -1.24 -9.10
N ARG A 85 -11.82 -2.19 -10.04
CA ARG A 85 -12.19 -3.57 -9.69
C ARG A 85 -11.11 -4.22 -8.83
N SER A 86 -9.84 -4.04 -9.20
CA SER A 86 -8.71 -4.57 -8.45
C SER A 86 -8.65 -3.97 -7.03
N PHE A 87 -8.81 -2.65 -6.91
CA PHE A 87 -8.91 -1.97 -5.61
C PHE A 87 -10.11 -2.45 -4.78
N GLY A 88 -11.26 -2.69 -5.41
CA GLY A 88 -12.44 -3.23 -4.73
C GLY A 88 -12.18 -4.59 -4.09
N PHE A 89 -11.51 -5.50 -4.81
CA PHE A 89 -11.08 -6.79 -4.24
C PHE A 89 -10.08 -6.61 -3.09
N GLY A 90 -9.19 -5.63 -3.18
CA GLY A 90 -8.21 -5.35 -2.13
C GLY A 90 -8.81 -4.80 -0.88
N PHE A 91 -9.72 -3.85 -1.04
CA PHE A 91 -10.50 -3.30 0.03
C PHE A 91 -11.31 -4.39 0.74
N ALA A 92 -12.00 -5.27 -0.01
CA ALA A 92 -12.78 -6.36 0.56
C ALA A 92 -11.90 -7.35 1.34
N ALA A 93 -10.77 -7.78 0.76
CA ALA A 93 -9.84 -8.69 1.41
C ALA A 93 -9.21 -8.09 2.68
N ALA A 94 -8.75 -6.83 2.61
CA ALA A 94 -8.17 -6.12 3.75
C ALA A 94 -9.19 -5.89 4.87
N SER A 95 -10.43 -5.54 4.52
CA SER A 95 -11.53 -5.36 5.49
C SER A 95 -11.86 -6.66 6.19
N LEU A 96 -11.97 -7.77 5.44
CA LEU A 96 -12.24 -9.09 6.02
C LEU A 96 -11.12 -9.53 6.97
N ALA A 97 -9.85 -9.34 6.55
CA ALA A 97 -8.71 -9.61 7.41
C ALA A 97 -8.76 -8.78 8.69
N ALA A 98 -9.04 -7.47 8.61
CA ALA A 98 -9.17 -6.61 9.77
C ALA A 98 -10.26 -7.08 10.75
N VAL A 99 -11.42 -7.52 10.24
CA VAL A 99 -12.50 -8.06 11.06
C VAL A 99 -12.06 -9.35 11.77
N VAL A 100 -11.49 -10.31 11.04
CA VAL A 100 -11.01 -11.58 11.61
C VAL A 100 -9.99 -11.32 12.72
N LEU A 101 -9.05 -10.40 12.51
CA LEU A 101 -8.05 -10.05 13.51
C LEU A 101 -8.63 -9.37 14.74
N THR A 102 -9.60 -8.48 14.54
CA THR A 102 -10.31 -7.83 15.64
C THR A 102 -11.04 -8.87 16.50
N MET A 103 -11.69 -9.87 15.88
CA MET A 103 -12.36 -10.94 16.61
C MET A 103 -11.37 -11.84 17.37
N LEU A 104 -10.25 -12.23 16.75
CA LEU A 104 -9.21 -13.02 17.39
C LEU A 104 -8.60 -12.30 18.59
N TRP A 105 -8.29 -11.01 18.47
CA TRP A 105 -7.77 -10.21 19.57
C TRP A 105 -8.78 -10.05 20.71
N GLY A 106 -10.08 -9.95 20.39
CA GLY A 106 -11.16 -9.91 21.37
C GLY A 106 -11.25 -11.17 22.24
N GLN A 107 -10.82 -12.32 21.71
CA GLN A 107 -10.78 -13.61 22.43
C GLN A 107 -9.43 -13.88 23.13
N GLY A 108 -8.55 -12.87 23.21
CA GLY A 108 -7.23 -13.02 23.81
C GLY A 108 -6.19 -13.70 22.92
N PHE A 109 -6.54 -14.08 21.69
CA PHE A 109 -5.61 -14.62 20.71
C PHE A 109 -4.78 -13.48 20.11
N ARG A 110 -3.75 -13.06 20.84
CA ARG A 110 -2.78 -12.04 20.41
C ARG A 110 -1.56 -12.77 19.85
N PRO A 111 -1.47 -12.96 18.52
CA PRO A 111 -0.24 -13.51 17.97
C PRO A 111 0.91 -12.54 18.31
N PRO A 112 2.11 -13.03 18.66
CA PRO A 112 3.26 -12.21 19.07
C PRO A 112 3.86 -11.40 17.89
N VAL A 113 3.10 -11.20 16.82
CA VAL A 113 3.48 -10.42 15.65
C VAL A 113 2.89 -9.01 15.76
N PRO A 114 3.71 -7.96 15.55
CA PRO A 114 3.22 -6.59 15.49
C PRO A 114 2.09 -6.45 14.47
N THR A 115 1.05 -5.66 14.81
CA THR A 115 -0.15 -5.40 13.98
C THR A 115 0.13 -5.08 12.49
N MET A 116 1.29 -4.50 12.19
CA MET A 116 1.73 -4.21 10.82
C MET A 116 1.97 -5.48 9.98
N TRP A 117 2.45 -6.58 10.58
CA TRP A 117 2.66 -7.85 9.88
C TRP A 117 1.35 -8.47 9.42
N THR A 118 0.29 -8.27 10.18
CA THR A 118 -1.04 -8.74 9.81
C THR A 118 -1.65 -7.94 8.67
N PHE A 119 -1.39 -6.63 8.64
CA PHE A 119 -1.69 -5.79 7.47
C PHE A 119 -0.90 -6.25 6.23
N LEU A 120 0.41 -6.50 6.37
CA LEU A 120 1.26 -6.99 5.27
C LEU A 120 0.80 -8.37 4.76
N ALA A 121 0.44 -9.29 5.65
CA ALA A 121 -0.11 -10.59 5.26
C ALA A 121 -1.43 -10.43 4.47
N GLY A 122 -2.30 -9.51 4.89
CA GLY A 122 -3.51 -9.15 4.14
C GLY A 122 -3.19 -8.59 2.75
N MET A 123 -2.21 -7.69 2.63
CA MET A 123 -1.77 -7.11 1.35
C MET A 123 -1.13 -8.15 0.42
N VAL A 124 -0.34 -9.08 0.96
CA VAL A 124 0.25 -10.18 0.20
C VAL A 124 -0.83 -11.16 -0.27
N GLY A 125 -1.78 -11.51 0.61
CA GLY A 125 -2.93 -12.35 0.26
C GLY A 125 -3.78 -11.74 -0.84
N TRP A 126 -4.04 -10.43 -0.77
CA TRP A 126 -4.71 -9.68 -1.84
C TRP A 126 -3.93 -9.73 -3.17
N SER A 127 -2.62 -9.50 -3.12
CA SER A 127 -1.76 -9.52 -4.31
C SER A 127 -1.72 -10.90 -4.98
N LEU A 128 -1.70 -11.97 -4.18
CA LEU A 128 -1.79 -13.35 -4.65
C LEU A 128 -3.15 -13.66 -5.28
N ALA A 129 -4.26 -13.21 -4.67
CA ALA A 129 -5.59 -13.39 -5.23
C ALA A 129 -5.77 -12.66 -6.58
N LEU A 130 -5.17 -11.48 -6.73
CA LEU A 130 -5.07 -10.79 -8.02
C LEU A 130 -4.30 -11.63 -9.04
N ALA A 131 -3.11 -12.13 -8.70
CA ALA A 131 -2.32 -12.96 -9.59
C ALA A 131 -3.07 -14.21 -10.08
N VAL A 132 -3.80 -14.89 -9.17
CA VAL A 132 -4.61 -16.07 -9.51
C VAL A 132 -5.80 -15.71 -10.41
N SER A 133 -6.46 -14.59 -10.16
CA SER A 133 -7.60 -14.15 -10.98
C SER A 133 -7.19 -13.69 -12.39
N PHE A 134 -5.96 -13.17 -12.56
CA PHE A 134 -5.37 -12.91 -13.87
C PHE A 134 -4.87 -14.17 -14.59
N GLY A 135 -4.45 -15.21 -13.86
CA GLY A 135 -3.93 -16.46 -14.45
C GLY A 135 -4.97 -17.43 -15.00
N ARG A 136 -6.27 -17.14 -14.83
CA ARG A 136 -7.39 -17.98 -15.32
C ARG A 136 -8.05 -17.46 -16.61
N ARG A 137 -7.32 -16.71 -17.44
CA ARG A 137 -7.79 -16.23 -18.75
C ARG A 137 -6.89 -16.72 -19.87
#